data_AF-A0A9Q8QNZ3-F1
#
_entry.id   AF-A0A9Q8QNZ3-F1
#
_cell.length_a   1.000
_cell.length_b   1.000
_cell.length_c   1.000
_cell.angle_alpha   90.00
_cell.angle_beta   90.00
_cell.angle_gamma   90.00
#
_symmetry.space_group_name_H-M   'P 1'
#
loop_
_entity.id
_entity.type
_entity.pdbx_description
1 polymer ?
#
loop_
_entity_poly.entity_id
_entity_poly.type
_entity_poly.pdbx_seq_one_letter_code
_entity_poly.pdbx_strand_id
1 'polypeptide(L)'
;MAFEDPLRCTDAPESTPSDAGVAGTGILLSFMATAGLAIILSATVVVGEMRGKPSTIRRKLLSGYSDSQILQGIGIQSVGLAKMNSLVPYHFFLIWMLSLLSMATHNATLLALVRDYRRDWVIRWLRQFLMFVNLALSSVSGVFVLQAVSKGMERSTLPIACVWQVAGDGAAPNASLSYVGTIVVIAGNCFIFVLATWYLHSREPRFVKSVQLAGLSLMAAIAVGAAIRIGLLSQAFGRPSVRLSDQGEKVWSFGQLLSMLLLIYPLVNVVEIYRGEMSVAGAPDDMKRPCVYDGALQSHPPLHNSFQPNPFFGSQTNLFGKGDGRSHER
;
A
#
# COMPACT_ATOMS: atom_id res chain seq x y z
N MET A 1 -16.50 26.83 -2.04
CA MET A 1 -16.85 26.12 -3.28
C MET A 1 -16.46 27.03 -4.42
N ALA A 2 -15.28 26.81 -5.00
CA ALA A 2 -14.87 27.57 -6.18
C ALA A 2 -15.57 26.96 -7.40
N PHE A 3 -16.21 27.81 -8.19
CA PHE A 3 -16.76 27.45 -9.49
C PHE A 3 -15.57 27.02 -10.37
N GLU A 4 -15.52 25.74 -10.73
CA GLU A 4 -14.59 25.27 -11.76
C GLU A 4 -14.97 25.94 -13.08
N ASP A 5 -13.99 26.55 -13.76
CA ASP A 5 -14.13 26.98 -15.15
C ASP A 5 -14.65 25.81 -16.00
N PRO A 6 -15.53 26.06 -16.98
CA PRO A 6 -16.06 24.99 -17.82
C PRO A 6 -14.92 24.25 -18.52
N LEU A 7 -14.87 22.93 -18.35
CA LEU A 7 -13.88 22.04 -18.98
C LEU A 7 -13.89 22.25 -20.50
N ARG A 8 -12.82 22.84 -21.06
CA ARG A 8 -12.67 23.09 -22.49
C ARG A 8 -11.88 21.95 -23.14
N CYS A 9 -12.57 21.12 -23.91
CA CYS A 9 -12.00 19.94 -24.56
C CYS A 9 -11.81 20.08 -26.08
N THR A 10 -11.91 21.30 -26.62
CA THR A 10 -11.83 21.58 -28.07
C THR A 10 -10.42 21.89 -28.57
N ASP A 11 -9.61 22.60 -27.78
CA ASP A 11 -8.28 23.05 -28.20
C ASP A 11 -7.22 22.54 -27.22
N ALA A 12 -6.35 21.64 -27.69
CA ALA A 12 -5.25 21.12 -26.90
C ALA A 12 -4.11 22.16 -26.84
N PRO A 13 -3.69 22.63 -25.65
CA PRO A 13 -2.57 23.56 -25.55
C PRO A 13 -1.26 22.90 -26.00
N GLU A 14 -0.31 23.64 -26.57
CA GLU A 14 0.95 23.04 -27.07
C GLU A 14 1.82 22.38 -25.98
N SER A 15 1.64 22.81 -24.73
CA SER A 15 2.32 22.24 -23.56
C SER A 15 1.41 22.30 -22.33
N THR A 16 1.69 21.43 -21.37
CA THR A 16 1.00 21.38 -20.06
C THR A 16 2.02 21.57 -18.93
N PRO A 17 1.65 22.20 -17.81
CA PRO A 17 2.50 22.25 -16.63
C PRO A 17 2.74 20.85 -16.05
N SER A 18 3.90 20.68 -15.43
CA SER A 18 4.26 19.48 -14.68
C SER A 18 3.56 19.41 -13.31
N ASP A 19 3.30 18.19 -12.79
CA ASP A 19 2.77 18.00 -11.44
C ASP A 19 3.73 17.14 -10.59
N ALA A 20 4.60 17.83 -9.84
CA ALA A 20 5.59 17.21 -8.97
C ALA A 20 4.98 16.43 -7.79
N GLY A 21 3.72 16.69 -7.42
CA GLY A 21 3.01 15.96 -6.37
C GLY A 21 2.62 14.55 -6.79
N VAL A 22 2.50 14.32 -8.10
CA VAL A 22 2.06 13.04 -8.68
C VAL A 22 3.18 12.32 -9.41
N ALA A 23 3.90 13.04 -10.27
CA ALA A 23 4.95 12.49 -11.15
C ALA A 23 6.37 12.91 -10.73
N GLY A 24 6.52 13.54 -9.57
CA GLY A 24 7.80 14.02 -9.11
C GLY A 24 8.80 12.91 -8.76
N THR A 25 10.09 13.19 -8.99
CA THR A 25 11.22 12.27 -8.74
C THR A 25 11.16 11.56 -7.39
N GLY A 26 10.98 12.28 -6.28
CA GLY A 26 10.96 11.64 -4.95
C GLY A 26 9.77 10.71 -4.72
N ILE A 27 8.59 11.02 -5.27
CA ILE A 27 7.41 10.14 -5.20
C ILE A 27 7.68 8.85 -5.95
N LEU A 28 8.13 8.97 -7.22
CA LEU A 28 8.43 7.81 -8.06
C LEU A 28 9.54 6.95 -7.45
N LEU A 29 10.61 7.57 -6.96
CA LEU A 29 11.73 6.87 -6.32
C LEU A 29 11.30 6.15 -5.05
N SER A 30 10.51 6.79 -4.18
CA SER A 30 10.02 6.19 -2.94
C SER A 30 9.18 4.94 -3.23
N PHE A 31 8.26 5.01 -4.21
CA PHE A 31 7.45 3.86 -4.60
C PHE A 31 8.29 2.72 -5.17
N MET A 32 9.24 3.02 -6.07
CA MET A 32 10.11 2.01 -6.67
C MET A 32 11.03 1.37 -5.63
N ALA A 33 11.61 2.18 -4.73
CA ALA A 33 12.48 1.70 -3.65
C ALA A 33 11.70 0.85 -2.65
N THR A 34 10.54 1.32 -2.19
CA THR A 34 9.65 0.56 -1.30
C THR A 34 9.27 -0.77 -1.95
N ALA A 35 8.94 -0.76 -3.24
CA ALA A 35 8.57 -1.98 -3.93
C ALA A 35 9.72 -2.98 -4.06
N GLY A 36 10.90 -2.51 -4.43
CA GLY A 36 12.11 -3.33 -4.48
C GLY A 36 12.44 -3.95 -3.11
N LEU A 37 12.44 -3.14 -2.06
CA LEU A 37 12.70 -3.60 -0.70
C LEU A 37 11.65 -4.61 -0.22
N ALA A 38 10.36 -4.35 -0.44
CA ALA A 38 9.29 -5.25 -0.05
C ALA A 38 9.39 -6.60 -0.77
N ILE A 39 9.72 -6.62 -2.06
CA ILE A 39 9.89 -7.86 -2.84
C ILE A 39 11.13 -8.64 -2.38
N ILE A 40 12.26 -7.96 -2.15
CA ILE A 40 13.48 -8.59 -1.62
C ILE A 40 13.21 -9.17 -0.23
N LEU A 41 12.57 -8.40 0.66
CA LEU A 41 12.20 -8.87 2.00
C LEU A 41 11.24 -10.07 1.92
N SER A 42 10.22 -10.02 1.06
CA SER A 42 9.30 -11.13 0.82
C SER A 42 10.05 -12.39 0.37
N ALA A 43 10.97 -12.25 -0.59
CA ALA A 43 11.81 -13.36 -1.07
C ALA A 43 12.65 -13.97 0.05
N THR A 44 13.33 -13.12 0.83
CA THR A 44 14.20 -13.60 1.90
C THR A 44 13.42 -14.23 3.06
N VAL A 45 12.19 -13.77 3.35
CA VAL A 45 11.29 -14.37 4.33
C VAL A 45 10.84 -15.75 3.85
N VAL A 46 10.34 -15.87 2.62
CA VAL A 46 9.88 -17.14 2.06
C VAL A 46 11.04 -18.16 1.99
N VAL A 47 12.20 -17.77 1.47
CA VAL A 47 13.39 -18.64 1.44
C VAL A 47 13.88 -18.99 2.85
N GLY A 48 13.80 -18.05 3.79
CA GLY A 48 14.13 -18.28 5.20
C GLY A 48 13.23 -19.32 5.85
N GLU A 49 11.91 -19.25 5.61
CA GLU A 49 10.96 -20.27 6.06
C GLU A 49 11.22 -21.63 5.43
N MET A 50 11.55 -21.68 4.14
CA MET A 50 11.90 -22.93 3.46
C MET A 50 13.16 -23.57 4.06
N ARG A 51 14.10 -22.77 4.56
CA ARG A 51 15.33 -23.19 5.23
C ARG A 51 15.17 -23.37 6.76
N GLY A 52 13.98 -23.22 7.31
CA GLY A 52 13.74 -23.36 8.76
C GLY A 52 14.32 -22.24 9.64
N LYS A 53 14.63 -21.07 9.06
CA LYS A 53 15.18 -19.89 9.77
C LYS A 53 14.19 -18.72 9.73
N PRO A 54 13.08 -18.76 10.51
CA PRO A 54 12.14 -17.65 10.57
C PRO A 54 12.80 -16.41 11.18
N SER A 55 12.45 -15.22 10.68
CA SER A 55 12.98 -13.95 11.19
C SER A 55 11.83 -12.99 11.45
N THR A 56 11.62 -12.65 12.72
CA THR A 56 10.57 -11.73 13.18
C THR A 56 10.82 -10.30 12.71
N ILE A 57 12.08 -9.86 12.69
CA ILE A 57 12.48 -8.51 12.24
C ILE A 57 12.12 -8.29 10.77
N ARG A 58 12.48 -9.23 9.89
CA ARG A 58 12.17 -9.10 8.45
C ARG A 58 10.68 -9.08 8.16
N ARG A 59 9.89 -9.84 8.92
CA ARG A 59 8.41 -9.84 8.82
C ARG A 59 7.83 -8.49 9.22
N LYS A 60 8.30 -7.91 10.32
CA LYS A 60 7.86 -6.58 10.77
C LYS A 60 8.25 -5.47 9.79
N LEU A 61 9.48 -5.48 9.26
CA LEU A 61 9.88 -4.54 8.21
C LEU A 61 8.98 -4.64 7.00
N LEU A 62 8.76 -5.86 6.52
CA LEU A 62 7.93 -6.11 5.35
C LEU A 62 6.49 -5.61 5.56
N SER A 63 5.91 -5.85 6.74
CA SER A 63 4.60 -5.30 7.09
C SER A 63 4.62 -3.77 7.07
N GLY A 64 5.62 -3.14 7.67
CA GLY A 64 5.74 -1.67 7.72
C GLY A 64 5.86 -1.02 6.34
N TYR A 65 6.71 -1.57 5.46
CA TYR A 65 6.81 -1.09 4.07
C TYR A 65 5.52 -1.29 3.29
N SER A 66 4.84 -2.42 3.47
CA SER A 66 3.53 -2.64 2.87
C SER A 66 2.48 -1.66 3.40
N ASP A 67 2.57 -1.21 4.65
CA ASP A 67 1.57 -0.31 5.23
C ASP A 67 1.78 1.14 4.77
N SER A 68 3.03 1.58 4.67
CA SER A 68 3.33 2.91 4.12
C SER A 68 3.00 3.00 2.63
N GLN A 69 3.26 1.93 1.87
CA GLN A 69 3.01 1.90 0.42
C GLN A 69 1.51 1.91 0.09
N ILE A 70 0.66 1.21 0.86
CA ILE A 70 -0.78 1.16 0.55
C ILE A 70 -1.45 2.50 0.78
N LEU A 71 -1.08 3.19 1.87
CA LEU A 71 -1.65 4.48 2.22
C LEU A 71 -1.20 5.56 1.23
N GLN A 72 0.08 5.58 0.87
CA GLN A 72 0.59 6.49 -0.16
C GLN A 72 -0.06 6.19 -1.53
N GLY A 73 -0.23 4.91 -1.88
CA GLY A 73 -0.85 4.49 -3.14
C GLY A 73 -2.31 4.94 -3.26
N ILE A 74 -3.10 4.74 -2.21
CA ILE A 74 -4.49 5.23 -2.15
C ILE A 74 -4.51 6.76 -2.22
N GLY A 75 -3.63 7.44 -1.49
CA GLY A 75 -3.53 8.89 -1.48
C GLY A 75 -3.27 9.48 -2.87
N ILE A 76 -2.26 8.98 -3.57
CA ILE A 76 -1.90 9.48 -4.91
C ILE A 76 -3.00 9.20 -5.93
N GLN A 77 -3.64 8.02 -5.90
CA GLN A 77 -4.78 7.73 -6.78
C GLN A 77 -5.96 8.66 -6.49
N SER A 78 -6.23 8.94 -5.22
CA SER A 78 -7.30 9.85 -4.82
C SER A 78 -7.02 11.28 -5.29
N VAL A 79 -5.78 11.76 -5.17
CA VAL A 79 -5.36 13.07 -5.70
C VAL A 79 -5.46 13.10 -7.22
N GLY A 80 -5.08 12.01 -7.89
CA GLY A 80 -5.23 11.85 -9.34
C GLY A 80 -6.67 12.05 -9.78
N LEU A 81 -7.60 11.33 -9.16
CA LEU A 81 -9.03 11.45 -9.45
C LEU A 81 -9.57 12.84 -9.08
N ALA A 82 -9.18 13.41 -7.94
CA ALA A 82 -9.61 14.74 -7.54
C ALA A 82 -9.15 15.83 -8.53
N LYS A 83 -8.00 15.64 -9.19
CA LYS A 83 -7.44 16.55 -10.20
C LYS A 83 -7.69 16.07 -11.64
N MET A 84 -8.72 15.25 -11.89
CA MET A 84 -9.00 14.72 -13.23
C MET A 84 -9.26 15.81 -14.30
N ASN A 85 -9.70 17.00 -13.87
CA ASN A 85 -9.96 18.15 -14.74
C ASN A 85 -8.69 18.94 -15.13
N SER A 86 -7.56 18.70 -14.47
CA SER A 86 -6.30 19.40 -14.74
C SER A 86 -5.16 18.47 -15.15
N LEU A 87 -5.19 17.21 -14.73
CA LEU A 87 -4.14 16.24 -15.06
C LEU A 87 -4.33 15.65 -16.45
N VAL A 88 -3.24 15.58 -17.20
CA VAL A 88 -3.19 14.95 -18.52
C VAL A 88 -3.07 13.42 -18.44
N PRO A 89 -3.39 12.67 -19.52
CA PRO A 89 -3.30 11.20 -19.55
C PRO A 89 -1.95 10.63 -19.11
N TYR A 90 -0.85 11.34 -19.39
CA TYR A 90 0.50 10.98 -18.93
C TYR A 90 0.59 10.84 -17.39
N HIS A 91 0.09 11.81 -16.63
CA HIS A 91 0.12 11.75 -15.15
C HIS A 91 -0.75 10.61 -14.63
N PHE A 92 -1.93 10.41 -15.24
CA PHE A 92 -2.83 9.30 -14.89
C PHE A 92 -2.20 7.92 -15.17
N PHE A 93 -1.46 7.80 -16.27
CA PHE A 93 -0.71 6.59 -16.58
C PHE A 93 0.36 6.30 -15.52
N LEU A 94 1.11 7.32 -15.06
CA LEU A 94 2.07 7.14 -13.97
C LEU A 94 1.39 6.76 -12.65
N ILE A 95 0.30 7.42 -12.27
CA ILE A 95 -0.52 7.05 -11.09
C ILE A 95 -0.95 5.59 -11.17
N TRP A 96 -1.44 5.17 -12.34
CA TRP A 96 -1.88 3.80 -12.56
C TRP A 96 -0.70 2.81 -12.41
N MET A 97 0.47 3.10 -12.99
CA MET A 97 1.68 2.28 -12.81
C MET A 97 2.15 2.21 -11.34
N LEU A 98 2.08 3.31 -10.59
CA LEU A 98 2.39 3.32 -9.15
C LEU A 98 1.41 2.46 -8.35
N SER A 99 0.14 2.45 -8.74
CA SER A 99 -0.88 1.56 -8.18
C SER A 99 -0.58 0.08 -8.46
N LEU A 100 -0.09 -0.25 -9.65
CA LEU A 100 0.40 -1.61 -9.98
C LEU A 100 1.57 -2.02 -9.09
N LEU A 101 2.54 -1.12 -8.86
CA LEU A 101 3.65 -1.37 -7.92
C LEU A 101 3.12 -1.63 -6.52
N SER A 102 2.26 -0.75 -6.00
CA SER A 102 1.62 -0.92 -4.69
C SER A 102 0.91 -2.29 -4.61
N MET A 103 0.10 -2.66 -5.60
CA MET A 103 -0.58 -3.96 -5.60
C MET A 103 0.37 -5.15 -5.61
N ALA A 104 1.44 -5.11 -6.42
CA ALA A 104 2.45 -6.16 -6.44
C ALA A 104 3.13 -6.33 -5.07
N THR A 105 3.44 -5.22 -4.39
CA THR A 105 4.06 -5.26 -3.05
C THR A 105 3.13 -5.85 -1.99
N HIS A 106 1.85 -5.49 -2.03
CA HIS A 106 0.83 -5.98 -1.11
C HIS A 106 0.57 -7.46 -1.29
N ASN A 107 0.44 -7.92 -2.54
CA ASN A 107 0.27 -9.33 -2.84
C ASN A 107 1.52 -10.15 -2.47
N ALA A 108 2.72 -9.64 -2.74
CA ALA A 108 3.97 -10.29 -2.30
C ALA A 108 4.04 -10.40 -0.76
N THR A 109 3.65 -9.35 -0.06
CA THR A 109 3.62 -9.31 1.42
C THR A 109 2.60 -10.30 1.98
N LEU A 110 1.39 -10.36 1.42
CA LEU A 110 0.38 -11.35 1.80
C LEU A 110 0.88 -12.78 1.65
N LEU A 111 1.55 -13.08 0.54
CA LEU A 111 2.12 -14.41 0.29
C LEU A 111 3.21 -14.76 1.32
N ALA A 112 4.10 -13.81 1.64
CA ALA A 112 5.19 -14.02 2.60
C ALA A 112 4.71 -14.09 4.07
N LEU A 113 3.66 -13.34 4.42
CA LEU A 113 3.15 -13.22 5.79
C LEU A 113 1.81 -13.92 6.03
N VAL A 114 1.42 -14.86 5.15
CA VAL A 114 0.12 -15.56 5.19
C VAL A 114 -0.18 -16.22 6.54
N ARG A 115 0.84 -16.68 7.27
CA ARG A 115 0.68 -17.29 8.60
C ARG A 115 0.32 -16.25 9.66
N ASP A 116 0.96 -15.09 9.60
CA ASP A 116 0.77 -14.01 10.57
C ASP A 116 -0.63 -13.41 10.43
N TYR A 117 -1.08 -13.18 9.19
CA TYR A 117 -2.44 -12.66 8.93
C TYR A 117 -3.57 -13.65 9.22
N ARG A 118 -3.30 -14.96 9.26
CA ARG A 118 -4.32 -15.94 9.66
C ARG A 118 -4.58 -15.93 11.17
N ARG A 119 -3.62 -15.47 11.97
CA ARG A 119 -3.75 -15.36 13.43
C ARG A 119 -4.60 -14.15 13.84
N ASP A 120 -4.36 -13.00 13.23
CA ASP A 120 -5.02 -11.75 13.61
C ASP A 120 -6.09 -11.32 12.59
N TRP A 121 -7.35 -11.63 12.89
CA TRP A 121 -8.46 -11.40 11.96
C TRP A 121 -8.70 -9.90 11.67
N VAL A 122 -8.52 -9.02 12.65
CA VAL A 122 -8.74 -7.56 12.47
C VAL A 122 -7.75 -6.99 11.47
N ILE A 123 -6.45 -7.26 11.66
CA ILE A 123 -5.38 -6.79 10.76
C ILE A 123 -5.59 -7.35 9.35
N ARG A 124 -6.04 -8.61 9.25
CA ARG A 124 -6.40 -9.22 7.98
C ARG A 124 -7.51 -8.46 7.26
N TRP A 125 -8.62 -8.17 7.94
CA TRP A 125 -9.75 -7.45 7.32
C TRP A 125 -9.39 -6.02 6.95
N LEU A 126 -8.68 -5.29 7.83
CA LEU A 126 -8.22 -3.94 7.53
C LEU A 126 -7.35 -3.93 6.28
N ARG A 127 -6.38 -4.84 6.19
CA ARG A 127 -5.47 -4.94 5.04
C ARG A 127 -6.21 -5.34 3.77
N GLN A 128 -7.12 -6.32 3.85
CA GLN A 128 -7.93 -6.76 2.72
C GLN A 128 -8.83 -5.63 2.19
N PHE A 129 -9.40 -4.84 3.10
CA PHE A 129 -10.20 -3.66 2.77
C PHE A 129 -9.36 -2.59 2.08
N LEU A 130 -8.19 -2.24 2.64
CA LEU A 130 -7.30 -1.26 2.00
C LEU A 130 -6.81 -1.73 0.62
N MET A 131 -6.52 -3.02 0.46
CA MET A 131 -6.15 -3.58 -0.85
C MET A 131 -7.31 -3.57 -1.83
N PHE A 132 -8.54 -3.80 -1.36
CA PHE A 132 -9.74 -3.67 -2.17
C PHE A 132 -9.96 -2.22 -2.63
N VAL A 133 -9.80 -1.24 -1.73
CA VAL A 133 -9.87 0.19 -2.08
C VAL A 133 -8.80 0.54 -3.12
N ASN A 134 -7.56 0.08 -2.92
CA ASN A 134 -6.49 0.28 -3.89
C ASN A 134 -6.82 -0.35 -5.26
N LEU A 135 -7.37 -1.57 -5.29
CA LEU A 135 -7.82 -2.22 -6.52
C LEU A 135 -8.94 -1.43 -7.20
N ALA A 136 -9.95 -0.98 -6.47
CA ALA A 136 -11.06 -0.20 -7.03
C ALA A 136 -10.56 1.11 -7.66
N LEU A 137 -9.70 1.86 -6.96
CA LEU A 137 -9.08 3.07 -7.48
C LEU A 137 -8.20 2.78 -8.70
N SER A 138 -7.47 1.66 -8.68
CA SER A 138 -6.63 1.21 -9.80
C SER A 138 -7.44 0.88 -11.03
N SER A 139 -8.58 0.18 -10.86
CA SER A 139 -9.50 -0.16 -11.93
C SER A 139 -10.12 1.10 -12.54
N VAL A 140 -10.56 2.07 -11.72
CA VAL A 140 -11.09 3.34 -12.21
C VAL A 140 -10.02 4.09 -13.01
N SER A 141 -8.82 4.26 -12.45
CA SER A 141 -7.70 4.92 -13.13
C SER A 141 -7.31 4.20 -14.43
N GLY A 142 -7.34 2.86 -14.42
CA GLY A 142 -7.10 2.02 -15.59
C GLY A 142 -8.15 2.20 -16.68
N VAL A 143 -9.43 2.38 -16.33
CA VAL A 143 -10.49 2.69 -17.32
C VAL A 143 -10.25 4.04 -17.99
N PHE A 144 -9.84 5.07 -17.24
CA PHE A 144 -9.45 6.36 -17.83
C PHE A 144 -8.28 6.22 -18.80
N VAL A 145 -7.24 5.49 -18.41
CA VAL A 145 -6.09 5.20 -19.28
C VAL A 145 -6.54 4.43 -20.54
N LEU A 146 -7.36 3.39 -20.38
CA LEU A 146 -7.87 2.57 -21.48
C LEU A 146 -8.66 3.40 -22.48
N GLN A 147 -9.54 4.28 -21.99
CA GLN A 147 -10.30 5.20 -22.83
C GLN A 147 -9.39 6.18 -23.55
N ALA A 148 -8.36 6.71 -22.88
CA ALA A 148 -7.37 7.59 -23.49
C ALA A 148 -6.59 6.89 -24.61
N VAL A 149 -6.21 5.61 -24.41
CA VAL A 149 -5.58 4.79 -25.46
C VAL A 149 -6.53 4.57 -26.63
N SER A 150 -7.79 4.22 -26.36
CA SER A 150 -8.78 3.91 -27.40
C SER A 150 -9.06 5.10 -28.33
N LYS A 151 -8.99 6.32 -27.77
CA LYS A 151 -9.22 7.59 -28.48
C LYS A 151 -7.92 8.22 -29.02
N GLY A 152 -6.77 7.56 -28.87
CA GLY A 152 -5.48 8.09 -29.34
C GLY A 152 -4.98 9.31 -28.56
N MET A 153 -5.52 9.59 -27.37
CA MET A 153 -5.21 10.77 -26.55
C MET A 153 -3.93 10.62 -25.72
N GLU A 154 -3.16 9.54 -25.86
CA GLU A 154 -1.96 9.26 -25.04
C GLU A 154 -0.90 10.38 -25.09
N ARG A 155 -0.83 11.12 -26.20
CA ARG A 155 0.10 12.25 -26.41
C ARG A 155 -0.56 13.62 -26.28
N SER A 156 -1.85 13.66 -25.98
CA SER A 156 -2.59 14.90 -25.86
C SER A 156 -2.26 15.59 -24.53
N THR A 157 -2.24 16.91 -24.56
CA THR A 157 -2.15 17.81 -23.41
C THR A 157 -3.51 18.15 -22.82
N LEU A 158 -4.60 17.60 -23.39
CA LEU A 158 -5.95 17.78 -22.84
C LEU A 158 -6.08 17.07 -21.48
N PRO A 159 -6.87 17.63 -20.55
CA PRO A 159 -7.21 16.95 -19.31
C PRO A 159 -7.81 15.57 -19.56
N ILE A 160 -7.53 14.61 -18.67
CA ILE A 160 -8.05 13.25 -18.80
C ILE A 160 -9.58 13.20 -18.74
N ALA A 161 -10.23 14.16 -18.06
CA ALA A 161 -11.69 14.26 -18.04
C ALA A 161 -12.30 14.44 -19.44
N CYS A 162 -11.56 15.04 -20.38
CA CYS A 162 -11.99 15.21 -21.77
C CYS A 162 -12.15 13.89 -22.53
N VAL A 163 -11.64 12.78 -21.99
CA VAL A 163 -11.79 11.45 -22.60
C VAL A 163 -13.24 11.05 -22.81
N TRP A 164 -14.20 11.64 -22.09
CA TRP A 164 -15.63 11.35 -22.28
C TRP A 164 -16.32 12.27 -23.31
N GLN A 165 -15.73 13.43 -23.62
CA GLN A 165 -16.35 14.45 -24.48
C GLN A 165 -15.81 14.42 -25.91
N VAL A 166 -14.54 14.07 -26.10
CA VAL A 166 -13.91 14.07 -27.44
C VAL A 166 -14.31 12.83 -28.22
N ALA A 167 -14.79 13.00 -29.46
CA ALA A 167 -14.90 11.89 -30.42
C ALA A 167 -13.47 11.58 -30.91
N GLY A 168 -12.94 10.41 -30.57
CA GLY A 168 -11.55 10.07 -30.90
C GLY A 168 -11.37 9.82 -32.40
N ASP A 169 -10.20 10.18 -32.94
CA ASP A 169 -9.82 9.98 -34.36
C ASP A 169 -9.51 8.51 -34.74
N GLY A 170 -9.94 7.56 -33.90
CA GLY A 170 -9.61 6.15 -34.01
C GLY A 170 -8.24 5.80 -33.43
N ALA A 171 -8.09 4.54 -33.01
CA ALA A 171 -6.86 4.03 -32.41
C ALA A 171 -5.73 3.97 -33.45
N ALA A 172 -4.55 4.53 -33.13
CA ALA A 172 -3.35 4.35 -33.94
C ALA A 172 -3.02 2.85 -34.11
N PRO A 173 -2.35 2.41 -35.19
CA PRO A 173 -2.10 0.98 -35.45
C PRO A 173 -1.37 0.25 -34.31
N ASN A 174 -0.47 0.94 -33.59
CA ASN A 174 0.24 0.41 -32.40
C ASN A 174 -0.57 0.54 -31.10
N ALA A 175 -1.66 1.30 -31.08
CA ALA A 175 -2.52 1.47 -29.92
C ALA A 175 -3.33 0.20 -29.61
N SER A 176 -3.51 -0.70 -30.58
CA SER A 176 -4.13 -2.01 -30.36
C SER A 176 -3.39 -2.85 -29.30
N LEU A 177 -2.05 -2.85 -29.35
CA LEU A 177 -1.21 -3.58 -28.39
C LEU A 177 -1.21 -2.92 -27.00
N SER A 178 -1.21 -1.58 -26.95
CA SER A 178 -1.34 -0.81 -25.69
C SER A 178 -2.73 -1.00 -25.06
N TYR A 179 -3.77 -1.04 -25.87
CA TYR A 179 -5.17 -1.21 -25.48
C TYR A 179 -5.42 -2.61 -24.91
N VAL A 180 -5.06 -3.66 -25.65
CA VAL A 180 -5.18 -5.05 -25.18
C VAL A 180 -4.33 -5.27 -23.95
N GLY A 181 -3.10 -4.74 -23.92
CA GLY A 181 -2.22 -4.81 -22.75
C GLY A 181 -2.86 -4.21 -21.49
N THR A 182 -3.51 -3.05 -21.63
CA THR A 182 -4.20 -2.39 -20.50
C THR A 182 -5.36 -3.22 -19.96
N ILE A 183 -6.18 -3.82 -20.84
CA ILE A 183 -7.27 -4.72 -20.44
C ILE A 183 -6.72 -5.94 -19.69
N VAL A 184 -5.68 -6.57 -20.21
CA VAL A 184 -5.05 -7.74 -19.59
C VAL A 184 -4.52 -7.40 -18.20
N VAL A 185 -3.92 -6.22 -18.01
CA VAL A 185 -3.43 -5.79 -16.69
C VAL A 185 -4.57 -5.55 -15.71
N ILE A 186 -5.65 -4.88 -16.14
CA ILE A 186 -6.83 -4.63 -15.27
C ILE A 186 -7.47 -5.97 -14.85
N ALA A 187 -7.75 -6.84 -15.81
CA ALA A 187 -8.34 -8.16 -15.54
C ALA A 187 -7.41 -9.04 -14.68
N GLY A 188 -6.11 -9.01 -14.98
CA GLY A 188 -5.08 -9.72 -14.24
C GLY A 188 -5.02 -9.31 -12.78
N ASN A 189 -5.08 -8.01 -12.48
CA ASN A 189 -5.11 -7.51 -11.10
C ASN A 189 -6.34 -7.98 -10.32
N CYS A 190 -7.53 -7.90 -10.93
CA CYS A 190 -8.75 -8.41 -10.32
C CYS A 190 -8.63 -9.91 -10.01
N PHE A 191 -8.12 -10.68 -10.96
CA PHE A 191 -7.91 -12.11 -10.80
C PHE A 191 -6.89 -12.44 -9.70
N ILE A 192 -5.73 -11.77 -9.68
CA ILE A 192 -4.69 -11.97 -8.67
C ILE A 192 -5.23 -11.61 -7.28
N PHE A 193 -5.99 -10.53 -7.14
CA PHE A 193 -6.60 -10.15 -5.87
C PHE A 193 -7.57 -11.21 -5.36
N VAL A 194 -8.45 -11.74 -6.22
CA VAL A 194 -9.37 -12.83 -5.86
C VAL A 194 -8.59 -14.08 -5.43
N LEU A 195 -7.54 -14.46 -6.18
CA LEU A 195 -6.69 -15.58 -5.82
C LEU A 195 -5.97 -15.37 -4.48
N ALA A 196 -5.42 -14.18 -4.23
CA ALA A 196 -4.76 -13.84 -2.97
C ALA A 196 -5.74 -13.91 -1.79
N THR A 197 -6.96 -13.41 -1.99
CA THR A 197 -8.04 -13.45 -0.99
C THR A 197 -8.45 -14.89 -0.68
N TRP A 198 -8.66 -15.69 -1.72
CA TRP A 198 -9.01 -17.11 -1.60
C TRP A 198 -7.89 -17.89 -0.90
N TYR A 199 -6.64 -17.66 -1.29
CA TYR A 199 -5.47 -18.27 -0.68
C TYR A 199 -5.36 -17.98 0.82
N LEU A 200 -5.67 -16.75 1.23
CA LEU A 200 -5.64 -16.34 2.63
C LEU A 200 -6.72 -17.01 3.50
N HIS A 201 -7.88 -17.32 2.91
CA HIS A 201 -9.00 -17.98 3.59
C HIS A 201 -8.96 -19.50 3.52
N SER A 202 -8.20 -20.07 2.58
CA SER A 202 -8.08 -21.52 2.43
C SER A 202 -7.35 -22.15 3.63
N ARG A 203 -7.95 -23.22 4.19
CA ARG A 203 -7.46 -23.88 5.42
C ARG A 203 -6.18 -24.69 5.21
N GLU A 204 -6.00 -25.36 4.06
CA GLU A 204 -4.77 -26.13 3.78
C GLU A 204 -4.45 -26.20 2.27
N PRO A 205 -3.63 -25.28 1.74
CA PRO A 205 -3.09 -25.46 0.40
C PRO A 205 -1.97 -26.51 0.45
N ARG A 206 -2.16 -27.69 -0.15
CA ARG A 206 -1.08 -28.72 -0.26
C ARG A 206 0.20 -28.19 -0.93
N PHE A 207 0.11 -27.09 -1.67
CA PHE A 207 1.21 -26.48 -2.42
C PHE A 207 1.61 -25.07 -1.91
N VAL A 208 1.49 -24.76 -0.61
CA VAL A 208 1.81 -23.42 -0.04
C VAL A 208 3.13 -22.86 -0.59
N LYS A 209 4.22 -23.64 -0.54
CA LYS A 209 5.56 -23.21 -0.94
C LYS A 209 5.65 -22.88 -2.43
N SER A 210 5.09 -23.74 -3.28
CA SER A 210 5.09 -23.53 -4.73
C SER A 210 4.26 -22.31 -5.11
N VAL A 211 3.09 -22.13 -4.49
CA VAL A 211 2.26 -20.93 -4.71
C VAL A 211 2.95 -19.65 -4.23
N GLN A 212 3.62 -19.68 -3.09
CA GLN A 212 4.40 -18.53 -2.59
C GLN A 212 5.51 -18.15 -3.57
N LEU A 213 6.29 -19.12 -4.06
CA LEU A 213 7.41 -18.85 -4.97
C LEU A 213 6.92 -18.36 -6.33
N ALA A 214 5.91 -19.02 -6.91
CA ALA A 214 5.33 -18.64 -8.19
C ALA A 214 4.67 -17.26 -8.12
N GLY A 215 3.87 -17.01 -7.07
CA GLY A 215 3.21 -15.72 -6.85
C GLY A 215 4.22 -14.59 -6.62
N LEU A 216 5.28 -14.83 -5.84
CA LEU A 216 6.33 -13.86 -5.63
C LEU A 216 7.10 -13.54 -6.92
N SER A 217 7.41 -14.56 -7.74
CA SER A 217 8.05 -14.37 -9.04
C SER A 217 7.18 -13.54 -9.98
N LEU A 218 5.87 -13.81 -10.01
CA LEU A 218 4.90 -13.03 -10.78
C LEU A 218 4.84 -11.57 -10.30
N MET A 219 4.76 -11.33 -8.99
CA MET A 219 4.74 -9.97 -8.43
C MET A 219 6.04 -9.22 -8.73
N ALA A 220 7.18 -9.91 -8.68
CA ALA A 220 8.47 -9.33 -9.04
C ALA A 220 8.52 -8.92 -10.52
N ALA A 221 8.03 -9.77 -11.42
CA ALA A 221 7.97 -9.46 -12.84
C ALA A 221 7.08 -8.23 -13.13
N ILE A 222 5.90 -8.14 -12.50
CA ILE A 222 4.98 -7.01 -12.63
C ILE A 222 5.64 -5.72 -12.11
N ALA A 223 6.24 -5.78 -10.92
CA ALA A 223 6.89 -4.61 -10.31
C ALA A 223 8.08 -4.11 -11.14
N VAL A 224 8.92 -5.01 -11.65
CA VAL A 224 10.04 -4.66 -12.53
C VAL A 224 9.53 -4.05 -13.84
N GLY A 225 8.53 -4.66 -14.47
CA GLY A 225 7.96 -4.14 -15.73
C GLY A 225 7.38 -2.74 -15.57
N ALA A 226 6.65 -2.50 -14.48
CA ALA A 226 6.09 -1.18 -14.18
C ALA A 226 7.17 -0.16 -13.77
N ALA A 227 8.19 -0.55 -13.00
CA ALA A 227 9.32 0.32 -12.67
C ALA A 227 10.12 0.75 -13.90
N ILE A 228 10.38 -0.18 -14.83
CA ILE A 228 11.03 0.13 -16.12
C ILE A 228 10.19 1.14 -16.91
N ARG A 229 8.86 0.91 -17.02
CA ARG A 229 7.97 1.84 -17.72
C ARG A 229 7.95 3.22 -17.08
N ILE A 230 7.89 3.32 -15.75
CA ILE A 230 7.97 4.59 -15.02
C ILE A 230 9.30 5.28 -15.32
N GLY A 231 10.42 4.57 -15.24
CA GLY A 231 11.76 5.13 -15.49
C GLY A 231 11.93 5.66 -16.91
N LEU A 232 11.38 4.98 -17.92
CA LEU A 232 11.49 5.40 -19.31
C LEU A 232 10.57 6.57 -19.67
N LEU A 233 9.33 6.57 -19.13
CA LEU A 233 8.28 7.49 -19.55
C LEU A 233 8.13 8.70 -18.64
N SER A 234 8.65 8.70 -17.41
CA SER A 234 8.57 9.88 -16.54
C SER A 234 9.51 11.00 -16.98
N GLN A 235 9.13 12.26 -16.73
CA GLN A 235 10.04 13.40 -16.90
C GLN A 235 11.21 13.36 -15.91
N ALA A 236 10.97 12.80 -14.72
CA ALA A 236 11.95 12.66 -13.66
C ALA A 236 13.22 11.92 -14.12
N PHE A 237 13.07 10.80 -14.84
CA PHE A 237 14.18 9.92 -15.20
C PHE A 237 14.38 9.76 -16.71
N GLY A 238 13.33 9.93 -17.51
CA GLY A 238 13.29 9.57 -18.91
C GLY A 238 12.77 10.70 -19.80
N ARG A 239 11.96 10.32 -20.80
CA ARG A 239 11.37 11.25 -21.77
C ARG A 239 9.84 11.14 -21.71
N PRO A 240 9.13 12.21 -21.30
CA PRO A 240 7.68 12.19 -21.20
C PRO A 240 7.04 12.01 -22.58
N SER A 241 5.89 11.33 -22.61
CA SER A 241 5.09 11.15 -23.84
C SER A 241 4.41 12.44 -24.31
N VAL A 242 4.37 13.45 -23.44
CA VAL A 242 3.72 14.75 -23.64
C VAL A 242 4.75 15.88 -23.46
N ARG A 243 4.58 16.99 -24.18
CA ARG A 243 5.41 18.19 -24.00
C ARG A 243 5.00 18.91 -22.71
N LEU A 244 5.90 18.88 -21.73
CA LEU A 244 5.77 19.62 -20.48
C LEU A 244 6.42 21.01 -20.64
N SER A 245 5.76 22.06 -20.13
CA SER A 245 6.23 23.45 -20.24
C SER A 245 7.44 23.76 -19.35
N ASP A 246 7.65 22.97 -18.30
CA ASP A 246 8.60 23.20 -17.24
C ASP A 246 9.28 21.88 -16.81
N GLN A 247 10.25 21.93 -15.90
CA GLN A 247 10.97 20.76 -15.36
C GLN A 247 10.61 20.50 -13.90
N GLY A 248 9.41 20.89 -13.46
CA GLY A 248 9.00 20.80 -12.05
C GLY A 248 9.04 19.39 -11.47
N GLU A 249 8.82 18.33 -12.27
CA GLU A 249 8.91 16.94 -11.77
C GLU A 249 10.33 16.56 -11.29
N LYS A 250 11.38 17.22 -11.82
CA LYS A 250 12.77 17.01 -11.39
C LYS A 250 13.13 17.78 -10.12
N VAL A 251 12.42 18.86 -9.84
CA VAL A 251 12.65 19.69 -8.66
C VAL A 251 12.11 18.99 -7.43
N TRP A 252 12.86 19.03 -6.34
CA TRP A 252 12.43 18.44 -5.07
C TRP A 252 11.49 19.39 -4.32
N SER A 253 10.35 18.84 -3.90
CA SER A 253 9.32 19.50 -3.10
C SER A 253 9.18 18.81 -1.75
N PHE A 254 8.50 19.48 -0.81
CA PHE A 254 8.23 18.93 0.53
C PHE A 254 7.53 17.57 0.47
N GLY A 255 6.53 17.40 -0.39
CA GLY A 255 5.79 16.13 -0.52
C GLY A 255 6.66 14.97 -1.00
N GLN A 256 7.56 15.23 -1.95
CA GLN A 256 8.54 14.25 -2.42
C GLN A 256 9.54 13.85 -1.31
N LEU A 257 10.00 14.82 -0.51
CA LEU A 257 10.89 14.54 0.62
C LEU A 257 10.16 13.74 1.70
N LEU A 258 8.92 14.11 2.02
CA LEU A 258 8.09 13.40 3.00
C LEU A 258 7.87 11.94 2.59
N SER A 259 7.59 11.68 1.31
CA SER A 259 7.44 10.32 0.79
C SER A 259 8.74 9.50 0.93
N MET A 260 9.91 10.12 0.74
CA MET A 260 11.20 9.46 1.01
C MET A 260 11.45 9.23 2.50
N LEU A 261 11.02 10.13 3.38
CA LEU A 261 11.11 9.93 4.84
C LEU A 261 10.22 8.78 5.32
N LEU A 262 9.04 8.60 4.72
CA LEU A 262 8.17 7.44 5.01
C LEU A 262 8.80 6.09 4.64
N LEU A 263 9.77 6.06 3.71
CA LEU A 263 10.59 4.88 3.43
C LEU A 263 11.50 4.52 4.63
N ILE A 264 11.95 5.51 5.39
CA ILE A 264 12.83 5.31 6.54
C ILE A 264 12.03 4.85 7.77
N TYR A 265 10.74 5.20 7.85
CA TYR A 265 9.90 4.91 9.01
C TYR A 265 9.90 3.43 9.46
N PRO A 266 9.77 2.42 8.58
CA PRO A 266 9.87 1.02 8.98
C PRO A 266 11.22 0.64 9.61
N LEU A 267 12.33 1.31 9.21
CA LEU A 267 13.65 1.07 9.78
C LEU A 267 13.75 1.59 11.22
N VAL A 268 13.17 2.77 11.49
CA VAL A 268 13.11 3.34 12.84
C VAL A 268 12.40 2.38 13.80
N ASN A 269 11.24 1.86 13.39
CA ASN A 269 10.49 0.86 14.16
C ASN A 269 11.31 -0.40 14.47
N VAL A 270 12.23 -0.81 13.60
CA VAL A 270 13.13 -1.94 13.88
C VAL A 270 14.25 -1.59 14.84
N VAL A 271 14.80 -0.37 14.76
CA VAL A 271 15.82 0.07 15.71
C VAL A 271 15.24 0.11 17.12
N GLU A 272 14.01 0.58 17.28
CA GLU A 272 13.28 0.56 18.56
C GLU A 272 13.08 -0.86 19.10
N ILE A 273 12.74 -1.82 18.23
CA ILE A 273 12.64 -3.24 18.59
C ILE A 273 14.00 -3.79 19.02
N TYR A 274 15.07 -3.44 18.31
CA TYR A 274 16.43 -3.89 18.64
C TYR A 274 16.92 -3.31 19.97
N ARG A 275 16.53 -2.07 20.29
CA ARG A 275 16.79 -1.42 21.58
C ARG A 275 15.95 -1.98 22.73
N GLY A 276 14.95 -2.81 22.44
CA GLY A 276 14.08 -3.40 23.45
C GLY A 276 12.95 -2.48 23.94
N GLU A 277 12.74 -1.34 23.28
CA GLU A 277 11.65 -0.41 23.61
C GLU A 277 10.27 -0.96 23.16
N MET A 278 10.26 -1.90 22.21
CA MET A 278 9.05 -2.61 21.76
C MET A 278 9.22 -4.14 21.77
N SER A 279 8.39 -4.84 22.56
CA SER A 279 8.32 -6.30 22.54
C SER A 279 7.62 -6.82 21.27
N VAL A 280 8.22 -7.81 20.62
CA VAL A 280 7.63 -8.51 19.46
C VAL A 280 6.92 -9.75 19.97
N ALA A 281 5.62 -9.92 19.64
CA ALA A 281 4.95 -11.20 19.86
C ALA A 281 5.76 -12.32 19.17
N GLY A 282 6.17 -13.32 19.95
CA GLY A 282 7.09 -14.38 19.54
C GLY A 282 6.63 -15.16 18.29
N ALA A 283 7.61 -15.74 17.59
CA ALA A 283 7.39 -16.59 16.43
C ALA A 283 6.50 -17.81 16.78
N PRO A 284 5.86 -18.45 15.78
CA PRO A 284 4.92 -19.55 16.02
C PRO A 284 5.46 -20.75 16.83
N ASP A 285 6.78 -20.94 16.93
CA ASP A 285 7.38 -22.02 17.73
C ASP A 285 7.55 -21.69 19.23
N ASP A 286 7.46 -20.42 19.65
CA ASP A 286 7.54 -20.06 21.08
C ASP A 286 6.25 -20.36 21.84
N MET A 287 5.18 -20.75 21.13
CA MET A 287 3.89 -21.14 21.71
C MET A 287 3.82 -22.66 22.01
N LYS A 288 4.92 -23.26 22.44
CA LYS A 288 4.92 -24.60 23.07
C LYS A 288 4.97 -24.54 24.60
N ARG A 289 4.72 -23.38 25.21
CA ARG A 289 4.31 -23.32 26.62
C ARG A 289 2.80 -23.41 26.67
N PRO A 290 2.21 -24.45 27.29
CA PRO A 290 0.79 -24.45 27.54
C PRO A 290 0.47 -23.22 28.37
N CYS A 291 -0.54 -22.46 27.95
CA CYS A 291 -1.16 -21.46 28.79
C CYS A 291 -1.87 -22.24 29.91
N VAL A 292 -1.13 -22.53 30.98
CA VAL A 292 -1.68 -23.16 32.18
C VAL A 292 -2.50 -22.10 32.89
N TYR A 293 -3.80 -22.17 32.67
CA TYR A 293 -4.81 -21.48 33.46
C TYR A 293 -4.99 -22.26 34.77
N ASP A 294 -4.02 -22.17 35.68
CA ASP A 294 -4.17 -22.74 37.03
C ASP A 294 -4.61 -21.64 37.99
N GLY A 295 -5.92 -21.62 38.26
CA GLY A 295 -6.46 -21.03 39.46
C GLY A 295 -6.12 -21.90 40.66
N ALA A 296 -5.09 -21.56 41.41
CA ALA A 296 -4.96 -21.95 42.81
C ALA A 296 -4.03 -20.98 43.57
N LEU A 297 -4.60 -20.45 44.66
CA LEU A 297 -4.00 -19.67 45.74
C LEU A 297 -2.52 -19.99 46.02
N GLN A 298 -1.63 -19.00 45.92
CA GLN A 298 -0.46 -18.91 46.79
C GLN A 298 -0.12 -17.45 47.10
N SER A 299 0.28 -17.25 48.34
CA SER A 299 0.12 -16.05 49.16
C SER A 299 1.41 -15.23 49.31
N HIS A 300 1.27 -13.90 49.18
CA HIS A 300 2.14 -12.79 49.64
C HIS A 300 3.33 -12.27 48.76
N PRO A 301 3.68 -10.95 48.86
CA PRO A 301 4.14 -10.08 47.76
C PRO A 301 5.58 -9.51 47.94
N PRO A 302 6.17 -8.71 47.00
CA PRO A 302 6.01 -7.23 47.07
C PRO A 302 6.07 -6.43 45.74
N LEU A 303 5.31 -5.32 45.73
CA LEU A 303 5.54 -4.00 45.11
C LEU A 303 6.08 -3.88 43.66
N HIS A 304 5.20 -3.48 42.73
CA HIS A 304 5.23 -2.13 42.13
C HIS A 304 3.90 -1.85 41.40
N ASN A 305 3.16 -0.86 41.87
CA ASN A 305 1.92 -0.39 41.26
C ASN A 305 2.24 0.49 40.04
N SER A 306 1.84 0.06 38.85
CA SER A 306 1.53 0.95 37.73
C SER A 306 0.26 0.43 37.07
N PHE A 307 -0.89 0.90 37.56
CA PHE A 307 -2.18 0.74 36.90
C PHE A 307 -2.25 1.76 35.76
N GLN A 308 -2.38 1.28 34.52
CA GLN A 308 -2.98 2.06 33.43
C GLN A 308 -4.42 1.57 33.26
N PRO A 309 -5.44 2.43 33.43
CA PRO A 309 -6.83 2.02 33.25
C PRO A 309 -7.16 1.82 31.76
N ASN A 310 -8.06 0.86 31.51
CA ASN A 310 -8.59 0.55 30.17
C ASN A 310 -9.38 1.75 29.60
N PRO A 311 -9.28 2.05 28.29
CA PRO A 311 -9.83 3.26 27.68
C PRO A 311 -11.36 3.23 27.43
N PHE A 312 -12.08 2.22 27.90
CA PHE A 312 -13.49 2.01 27.55
C PHE A 312 -14.48 2.18 28.71
N PHE A 313 -14.02 2.37 29.94
CA PHE A 313 -14.93 2.62 31.08
C PHE A 313 -14.42 3.79 31.92
N GLY A 314 -15.15 4.89 31.82
CA GLY A 314 -14.90 6.12 32.58
C GLY A 314 -15.09 5.94 34.09
N SER A 315 -14.31 6.73 34.82
CA SER A 315 -14.37 7.03 36.24
C SER A 315 -15.80 7.15 36.79
N GLN A 316 -16.16 6.29 37.76
CA GLN A 316 -17.03 6.69 38.86
C GLN A 316 -16.23 6.73 40.16
N THR A 317 -16.13 7.95 40.66
CA THR A 317 -15.62 8.37 41.95
C THR A 317 -16.34 7.64 43.10
N ASN A 318 -15.60 6.95 43.97
CA ASN A 318 -16.06 6.65 45.32
C ASN A 318 -16.01 7.94 46.13
N LEU A 319 -17.16 8.59 46.27
CA LEU A 319 -17.36 9.69 47.21
C LEU A 319 -18.65 9.41 47.99
N PHE A 320 -18.53 9.49 49.31
CA PHE A 320 -19.55 9.39 50.37
C PHE A 320 -19.97 8.00 50.87
N GLY A 321 -19.73 7.80 52.17
CA GLY A 321 -20.25 6.66 52.93
C GLY A 321 -19.64 6.48 54.31
N LYS A 322 -19.58 7.55 55.12
CA LYS A 322 -19.25 7.51 56.56
C LYS A 322 -20.41 6.86 57.34
N GLY A 323 -20.10 5.99 58.30
CA GLY A 323 -21.03 5.44 59.29
C GLY A 323 -20.50 4.12 59.85
N ASP A 324 -19.62 4.13 60.84
CA ASP A 324 -19.91 4.18 62.30
C ASP A 324 -20.43 2.83 62.84
N GLY A 325 -19.84 2.36 63.95
CA GLY A 325 -20.22 1.09 64.57
C GLY A 325 -19.11 0.40 65.37
N ARG A 326 -18.67 1.02 66.47
CA ARG A 326 -17.99 0.34 67.58
C ARG A 326 -18.81 -0.85 68.08
N SER A 327 -18.13 -1.94 68.42
CA SER A 327 -18.43 -2.72 69.62
C SER A 327 -17.19 -3.52 70.03
N HIS A 328 -16.53 -2.99 71.06
CA HIS A 328 -15.74 -3.72 72.03
C HIS A 328 -16.71 -4.57 72.86
N GLU A 329 -16.38 -5.84 73.13
CA GLU A 329 -16.51 -6.47 74.45
C GLU A 329 -15.57 -7.69 74.44
N ARG A 330 -14.80 -8.06 75.47
CA ARG A 330 -14.87 -7.83 76.93
C ARG A 330 -15.56 -6.61 77.49
#